data_AF-A0A5B9PL24-F1
#
_entry.id   AF-A0A5B9PL24-F1
#
_cell.length_a   1.000
_cell.length_b   1.000
_cell.length_c   1.000
_cell.angle_alpha   90.00
_cell.angle_beta   90.00
_cell.angle_gamma   90.00
#
_symmetry.space_group_name_H-M   'P 1'
#
loop_
_entity.id
_entity.type
_entity.pdbx_description
1 polymer ?
#
loop_
_entity_poly.entity_id
_entity_poly.type
_entity_poly.pdbx_seq_one_letter_code
_entity_poly.pdbx_strand_id
1 'polypeptide(L)'
;MSRTQDAAAVELPKLIVVVERHLRSELELMDKLDQLNQTVKETLEASGSKGLSPSQTDLLDQMAQDLSQTSAGLKARRTNVLLAVNSLHDGLPTLSIREFIQTLDSASGQRLENLRMKILDRLVEAHATLIGNQAVMFYSFDFYRKMVAGLFNSETDENQYSMTGQASGVKPGNLVRKAC
;
A
#
# COMPACT_ATOMS: atom_id res chain seq x y z
N MET A 1 -48.08 -13.68 -0.70
CA MET A 1 -46.67 -13.99 -0.98
C MET A 1 -45.96 -12.94 -1.87
N SER A 2 -46.44 -11.68 -1.98
CA SER A 2 -45.89 -10.68 -2.93
C SER A 2 -44.97 -9.60 -2.35
N ARG A 3 -44.86 -9.42 -1.02
CA ARG A 3 -44.12 -8.27 -0.45
C ARG A 3 -42.60 -8.41 -0.44
N THR A 4 -42.06 -9.63 -0.46
CA THR A 4 -40.61 -9.88 -0.41
C THR A 4 -39.93 -9.72 -1.78
N GLN A 5 -40.63 -10.00 -2.88
CA GLN A 5 -40.08 -9.80 -4.23
C GLN A 5 -39.98 -8.31 -4.63
N ASP A 6 -40.93 -7.47 -4.19
CA ASP A 6 -40.89 -6.03 -4.46
C ASP A 6 -39.80 -5.30 -3.67
N ALA A 7 -39.46 -5.77 -2.46
CA ALA A 7 -38.39 -5.18 -1.64
C ALA A 7 -37.00 -5.46 -2.25
N ALA A 8 -36.74 -6.70 -2.66
CA ALA A 8 -35.47 -7.09 -3.28
C ALA A 8 -35.19 -6.34 -4.61
N ALA A 9 -36.24 -6.07 -5.39
CA ALA A 9 -36.14 -5.31 -6.65
C ALA A 9 -35.74 -3.83 -6.43
N VAL A 10 -36.07 -3.25 -5.27
CA VAL A 10 -35.74 -1.86 -4.91
C VAL A 10 -34.39 -1.73 -4.20
N GLU A 11 -33.94 -2.80 -3.54
CA GLU A 11 -32.68 -2.82 -2.78
C GLU A 11 -31.45 -3.13 -3.64
N LEU A 12 -31.58 -3.94 -4.70
CA LEU A 12 -30.47 -4.28 -5.59
C LEU A 12 -29.84 -3.05 -6.28
N PRO A 13 -30.60 -2.09 -6.86
CA PRO A 13 -30.02 -0.89 -7.46
C PRO A 13 -29.26 -0.02 -6.44
N LYS A 14 -29.75 0.05 -5.20
CA LYS A 14 -29.08 0.79 -4.12
C LYS A 14 -27.76 0.11 -3.73
N LEU A 15 -27.75 -1.21 -3.64
CA LEU A 15 -26.53 -1.96 -3.33
C LEU A 15 -25.48 -1.80 -4.43
N ILE A 16 -25.88 -1.84 -5.71
CA ILE A 16 -24.98 -1.59 -6.85
C ILE A 16 -24.27 -0.23 -6.69
N VAL A 17 -25.02 0.82 -6.34
CA VAL A 17 -24.46 2.16 -6.10
C VAL A 17 -23.50 2.18 -4.91
N VAL A 18 -23.82 1.45 -3.82
CA VAL A 18 -22.95 1.33 -2.65
C VAL A 18 -21.64 0.63 -2.99
N VAL A 19 -21.70 -0.48 -3.74
CA VAL A 19 -20.51 -1.21 -4.22
C VAL A 19 -19.68 -0.33 -5.16
N GLU A 20 -20.32 0.37 -6.08
CA GLU A 20 -19.63 1.29 -6.98
C GLU A 20 -18.89 2.40 -6.22
N ARG A 21 -19.55 3.00 -5.22
CA ARG A 21 -18.93 4.04 -4.37
C ARG A 21 -17.74 3.48 -3.58
N HIS A 22 -17.83 2.24 -3.12
CA HIS A 22 -16.72 1.58 -2.45
C HIS A 22 -15.53 1.35 -3.38
N LEU A 23 -15.76 0.80 -4.58
CA LEU A 23 -14.71 0.61 -5.59
C LEU A 23 -14.07 1.94 -6.01
N ARG A 24 -14.86 3.02 -6.15
CA ARG A 24 -14.31 4.36 -6.40
C ARG A 24 -13.44 4.86 -5.25
N SER A 25 -13.83 4.60 -4.01
CA SER A 25 -13.02 4.96 -2.85
C SER A 25 -11.72 4.12 -2.80
N GLU A 26 -11.74 2.85 -3.24
CA GLU A 26 -10.52 2.05 -3.41
C GLU A 26 -9.61 2.62 -4.52
N LEU A 27 -10.16 3.14 -5.62
CA LEU A 27 -9.37 3.86 -6.63
C LEU A 27 -8.71 5.13 -6.08
N GLU A 28 -9.41 5.91 -5.26
CA GLU A 28 -8.84 7.09 -4.60
C GLU A 28 -7.68 6.72 -3.65
N LEU A 29 -7.75 5.56 -3.00
CA LEU A 29 -6.62 5.04 -2.22
C LEU A 29 -5.42 4.71 -3.12
N MET A 30 -5.66 4.16 -4.32
CA MET A 30 -4.59 3.91 -5.29
C MET A 30 -3.97 5.23 -5.78
N ASP A 31 -4.76 6.29 -6.00
CA ASP A 31 -4.22 7.62 -6.33
C ASP A 31 -3.25 8.13 -5.26
N LYS A 32 -3.61 7.98 -3.99
CA LYS A 32 -2.73 8.37 -2.87
C LYS A 32 -1.47 7.52 -2.79
N LEU A 33 -1.57 6.22 -3.06
CA LEU A 33 -0.42 5.31 -3.07
C LEU A 33 0.55 5.66 -4.21
N ASP A 34 0.02 5.92 -5.41
CA ASP A 34 0.82 6.33 -6.58
C ASP A 34 1.50 7.67 -6.32
N GLN A 35 0.79 8.63 -5.71
CA GLN A 35 1.36 9.90 -5.32
C GLN A 35 2.50 9.73 -4.31
N LEU A 36 2.33 8.90 -3.28
CA LEU A 36 3.39 8.59 -2.32
C LEU A 36 4.60 7.95 -3.00
N ASN A 37 4.37 6.94 -3.85
CA ASN A 37 5.44 6.26 -4.59
C ASN A 37 6.23 7.22 -5.48
N GLN A 38 5.53 8.11 -6.18
CA GLN A 38 6.16 9.10 -7.05
C GLN A 38 6.94 10.13 -6.24
N THR A 39 6.38 10.64 -5.14
CA THR A 39 7.09 11.58 -4.25
C THR A 39 8.31 10.93 -3.62
N VAL A 40 8.23 9.67 -3.17
CA VAL A 40 9.40 8.93 -2.67
C VAL A 40 10.49 8.85 -3.75
N LYS A 41 10.12 8.46 -4.97
CA LYS A 41 11.07 8.36 -6.09
C LYS A 41 11.76 9.68 -6.37
N GLU A 42 11.00 10.76 -6.54
CA GLU A 42 11.53 12.11 -6.80
C GLU A 42 12.45 12.58 -5.67
N THR A 43 12.08 12.27 -4.43
CA THR A 43 12.88 12.66 -3.28
C THR A 43 14.20 11.87 -3.24
N LEU A 44 14.18 10.57 -3.52
CA LEU A 44 15.40 9.75 -3.62
C LEU A 44 16.32 10.24 -4.75
N GLU A 45 15.77 10.60 -5.90
CA GLU A 45 16.52 11.15 -7.03
C GLU A 45 17.13 12.52 -6.72
N ALA A 46 16.40 13.40 -6.02
CA ALA A 46 16.85 14.75 -5.66
C ALA A 46 17.86 14.79 -4.50
N SER A 47 17.70 13.89 -3.52
CA SER A 47 18.50 13.90 -2.28
C SER A 47 19.91 13.37 -2.47
N GLY A 48 20.17 12.54 -3.49
CA GLY A 48 21.51 12.04 -3.83
C GLY A 48 22.31 11.58 -2.61
N SER A 49 23.50 12.17 -2.39
CA SER A 49 24.38 11.89 -1.23
C SER A 49 24.14 12.72 0.02
N LYS A 50 23.20 13.67 -0.03
CA LYS A 50 22.91 14.55 1.11
C LYS A 50 21.86 13.96 2.05
N GLY A 51 21.17 12.90 1.62
CA GLY A 51 20.06 12.31 2.35
C GLY A 51 18.80 13.20 2.29
N LEU A 52 17.73 12.71 2.91
CA LEU A 52 16.45 13.41 3.01
C LEU A 52 16.57 14.59 3.99
N SER A 53 16.06 15.77 3.61
CA SER A 53 15.90 16.86 4.55
C SER A 53 14.80 16.53 5.57
N PRO A 54 14.83 17.10 6.78
CA PRO A 54 13.75 16.88 7.76
C PRO A 54 12.35 17.20 7.20
N SER A 55 12.24 18.28 6.41
CA SER A 55 10.99 18.65 5.74
C SER A 55 10.50 17.63 4.70
N GLN A 56 11.40 16.91 4.04
CA GLN A 56 11.05 15.85 3.11
C GLN A 56 10.57 14.61 3.87
N THR A 57 11.23 14.27 4.97
CA THR A 57 10.80 13.18 5.85
C THR A 57 9.42 13.45 6.43
N ASP A 58 9.19 14.64 6.98
CA ASP A 58 7.89 15.05 7.54
C ASP A 58 6.76 14.97 6.50
N LEU A 59 7.04 15.38 5.25
CA LEU A 59 6.09 15.28 4.14
C LEU A 59 5.74 13.82 3.83
N LEU A 60 6.74 12.96 3.68
CA LEU A 60 6.54 11.53 3.39
C LEU A 60 5.79 10.83 4.53
N ASP A 61 6.10 11.17 5.78
CA ASP A 61 5.41 10.66 6.96
C ASP A 61 3.94 11.08 6.98
N GLN A 62 3.64 12.34 6.67
CA GLN A 62 2.26 12.81 6.57
C GLN A 62 1.49 12.06 5.48
N MET A 63 2.08 11.89 4.29
CA MET A 63 1.46 11.15 3.19
C MET A 63 1.21 9.68 3.56
N ALA A 64 2.16 9.04 4.25
CA ALA A 64 2.01 7.67 4.73
C ALA A 64 0.90 7.55 5.80
N GLN A 65 0.80 8.52 6.71
CA GLN A 65 -0.28 8.57 7.69
C GLN A 65 -1.65 8.76 7.02
N ASP A 66 -1.76 9.68 6.07
CA ASP A 66 -3.00 9.93 5.32
C ASP A 66 -3.45 8.68 4.54
N LEU A 67 -2.50 7.97 3.93
CA LEU A 67 -2.75 6.70 3.24
C LEU A 67 -3.23 5.62 4.22
N SER A 68 -2.57 5.49 5.37
CA SER A 68 -2.92 4.53 6.43
C SER A 68 -4.33 4.78 6.99
N GLN A 69 -4.67 6.04 7.28
CA GLN A 69 -6.00 6.43 7.74
C GLN A 69 -7.07 6.13 6.69
N THR A 70 -6.79 6.45 5.43
CA THR A 70 -7.72 6.17 4.31
C THR A 70 -7.95 4.67 4.15
N SER A 71 -6.88 3.86 4.23
CA SER A 71 -6.94 2.40 4.15
C SER A 71 -7.74 1.79 5.30
N ALA A 72 -7.53 2.26 6.54
CA ALA A 72 -8.30 1.81 7.70
C ALA A 72 -9.80 2.13 7.56
N GLY A 73 -10.14 3.33 7.09
CA GLY A 73 -11.52 3.72 6.81
C GLY A 73 -12.16 2.87 5.71
N LEU A 74 -11.41 2.52 4.67
CA LEU A 74 -11.85 1.63 3.60
C LEU A 74 -12.08 0.20 4.07
N LYS A 75 -11.20 -0.33 4.90
CA LYS A 75 -11.35 -1.67 5.50
C LYS A 75 -12.66 -1.77 6.28
N ALA A 76 -12.99 -0.76 7.09
CA ALA A 76 -14.26 -0.72 7.82
C ALA A 76 -15.47 -0.64 6.87
N ARG A 77 -15.40 0.19 5.82
CA ARG A 77 -16.46 0.28 4.80
C ARG A 77 -16.64 -1.03 4.05
N ARG A 78 -15.56 -1.71 3.69
CA ARG A 78 -15.60 -3.01 2.99
C ARG A 78 -16.37 -4.05 3.78
N THR A 79 -16.16 -4.13 5.10
CA THR A 79 -16.96 -5.01 5.97
C THR A 79 -18.44 -4.70 5.86
N ASN A 80 -18.83 -3.42 5.93
CA ASN A 80 -20.24 -3.01 5.81
C ASN A 80 -20.85 -3.33 4.44
N VAL A 81 -20.07 -3.16 3.36
CA VAL A 81 -20.51 -3.52 2.00
C VAL A 81 -20.72 -5.02 1.88
N LEU A 82 -19.79 -5.84 2.38
CA LEU A 82 -19.92 -7.29 2.36
C LEU A 82 -21.12 -7.76 3.19
N LEU A 83 -21.39 -7.14 4.34
CA LEU A 83 -22.59 -7.43 5.13
C LEU A 83 -23.87 -7.11 4.34
N ALA A 84 -23.91 -5.97 3.64
CA ALA A 84 -25.06 -5.57 2.81
C ALA A 84 -25.25 -6.47 1.58
N VAL A 85 -24.15 -6.94 0.97
CA VAL A 85 -24.17 -7.93 -0.11
C VAL A 85 -24.74 -9.26 0.38
N ASN A 86 -24.26 -9.73 1.54
CA ASN A 86 -24.70 -10.99 2.11
C ASN A 86 -26.15 -10.96 2.61
N SER A 87 -26.66 -9.81 3.08
CA SER A 87 -28.06 -9.70 3.51
C SER A 87 -29.08 -9.85 2.38
N LEU A 88 -28.66 -9.66 1.12
CA LEU A 88 -29.52 -9.82 -0.06
C LEU A 88 -29.58 -11.26 -0.59
N HIS A 89 -28.68 -12.14 -0.11
CA HIS A 89 -28.64 -13.54 -0.50
C HIS A 89 -28.96 -14.41 0.73
N ASP A 90 -30.24 -14.76 0.88
CA ASP A 90 -30.74 -15.65 1.94
C ASP A 90 -29.93 -16.97 2.02
N GLY A 91 -28.99 -17.04 2.97
CA GLY A 91 -28.42 -18.30 3.45
C GLY A 91 -27.27 -18.92 2.64
N LEU A 92 -26.70 -18.23 1.64
CA LEU A 92 -25.48 -18.69 0.96
C LEU A 92 -24.21 -18.13 1.64
N PRO A 93 -23.10 -18.89 1.69
CA PRO A 93 -21.91 -18.49 2.42
C PRO A 93 -21.24 -17.30 1.73
N THR A 94 -20.94 -16.26 2.52
CA THR A 94 -20.04 -15.11 2.24
C THR A 94 -19.72 -14.87 0.77
N LEU A 95 -20.61 -14.17 0.07
CA LEU A 95 -20.33 -13.66 -1.27
C LEU A 95 -19.30 -12.55 -1.18
N SER A 96 -18.20 -12.74 -1.89
CA SER A 96 -17.24 -11.69 -2.18
C SER A 96 -17.85 -10.64 -3.11
N ILE A 97 -17.27 -9.43 -3.15
CA ILE A 97 -17.68 -8.39 -4.10
C ILE A 97 -17.58 -8.89 -5.55
N ARG A 98 -16.60 -9.75 -5.85
CA ARG A 98 -16.47 -10.36 -7.18
C ARG A 98 -17.66 -11.28 -7.51
N GLU A 99 -18.01 -12.16 -6.60
CA GLU A 99 -19.14 -13.08 -6.81
C GLU A 99 -20.46 -12.30 -6.91
N PHE A 100 -20.64 -11.24 -6.11
CA PHE A 100 -21.76 -10.32 -6.28
C PHE A 100 -21.81 -9.67 -7.66
N ILE A 101 -20.68 -9.16 -8.18
CA ILE A 101 -20.63 -8.57 -9.53
C ILE A 101 -21.05 -9.60 -10.60
N GLN A 102 -20.73 -10.88 -10.41
CA GLN A 102 -21.08 -11.95 -11.33
C GLN A 102 -22.57 -12.33 -11.31
N THR A 103 -23.32 -11.98 -10.27
CA THR A 103 -24.78 -12.21 -10.20
C THR A 103 -25.61 -11.08 -10.83
N LEU A 104 -24.98 -9.97 -11.22
CA LEU A 104 -25.64 -8.82 -11.81
C LEU A 104 -25.94 -9.00 -13.30
N ASP A 105 -26.83 -8.14 -13.82
CA ASP A 105 -27.06 -8.00 -15.25
C ASP A 105 -25.77 -7.61 -16.00
N SER A 106 -25.69 -7.94 -17.29
CA SER A 106 -24.46 -7.74 -18.08
C SER A 106 -23.95 -6.30 -18.09
N ALA A 107 -24.84 -5.30 -18.05
CA ALA A 107 -24.43 -3.89 -18.09
C ALA A 107 -23.84 -3.43 -16.75
N SER A 108 -24.53 -3.70 -15.63
CA SER A 108 -24.04 -3.35 -14.29
C SER A 108 -22.81 -4.17 -13.89
N GLY A 109 -22.84 -5.47 -14.19
CA GLY A 109 -21.74 -6.40 -13.94
C GLY A 109 -20.47 -5.96 -14.65
N GLN A 110 -20.54 -5.67 -15.96
CA GLN A 110 -19.37 -5.24 -16.73
C GLN A 110 -18.82 -3.90 -16.27
N ARG A 111 -19.68 -2.94 -15.88
CA ARG A 111 -19.23 -1.64 -15.34
C ARG A 111 -18.42 -1.81 -14.06
N LEU A 112 -18.93 -2.59 -13.10
CA LEU A 112 -18.25 -2.82 -11.82
C LEU A 112 -17.00 -3.69 -11.98
N GLU A 113 -17.05 -4.68 -12.88
CA GLU A 113 -15.90 -5.51 -13.22
C GLU A 113 -14.75 -4.67 -13.78
N ASN A 114 -15.04 -3.76 -14.71
CA ASN A 114 -14.05 -2.85 -15.28
C ASN A 114 -13.40 -1.96 -14.19
N LEU A 115 -14.19 -1.47 -13.23
CA LEU A 115 -13.65 -0.73 -12.08
C LEU A 115 -12.74 -1.61 -11.22
N ARG A 116 -13.15 -2.85 -10.93
CA ARG A 116 -12.35 -3.79 -10.14
C ARG A 116 -11.02 -4.13 -10.84
N MET A 117 -11.05 -4.38 -12.14
CA MET A 117 -9.85 -4.66 -12.92
C MET A 117 -8.91 -3.47 -12.94
N LYS A 118 -9.44 -2.25 -13.13
CA LYS A 118 -8.64 -1.01 -13.06
C LYS A 118 -7.93 -0.85 -11.71
N ILE A 119 -8.57 -1.21 -10.60
CA ILE A 119 -7.94 -1.18 -9.26
C ILE A 119 -6.79 -2.20 -9.19
N LEU A 120 -7.01 -3.42 -9.69
CA LEU A 120 -5.99 -4.47 -9.67
C LEU A 120 -4.77 -4.10 -10.52
N ASP A 121 -4.99 -3.58 -11.72
CA ASP A 121 -3.90 -3.16 -12.61
C ASP A 121 -3.04 -2.07 -11.96
N ARG A 122 -3.68 -1.06 -11.37
CA ARG A 122 -2.97 -0.01 -10.63
C ARG A 122 -2.25 -0.52 -9.40
N LEU A 123 -2.85 -1.47 -8.66
CA LEU A 123 -2.21 -2.05 -7.49
C LEU A 123 -0.91 -2.79 -7.87
N VAL A 124 -0.91 -3.50 -8.99
CA VAL A 124 0.29 -4.19 -9.51
C VAL A 124 1.38 -3.18 -9.86
N GLU A 125 1.03 -2.10 -10.56
CA GLU A 125 1.96 -1.02 -10.93
C GLU A 125 2.52 -0.30 -9.70
N ALA A 126 1.66 0.05 -8.75
CA ALA A 126 2.04 0.69 -7.49
C ALA A 126 2.98 -0.20 -6.66
N HIS A 127 2.71 -1.51 -6.61
CA HIS A 127 3.56 -2.47 -5.91
C HIS A 127 4.92 -2.62 -6.57
N ALA A 128 4.98 -2.68 -7.91
CA ALA A 128 6.25 -2.72 -8.64
C ALA A 128 7.09 -1.46 -8.38
N THR A 129 6.45 -0.29 -8.36
CA THR A 129 7.12 0.99 -8.07
C THR A 129 7.65 1.04 -6.64
N LEU A 130 6.87 0.57 -5.66
CA LEU A 130 7.29 0.49 -4.27
C LEU A 130 8.53 -0.40 -4.10
N ILE A 131 8.54 -1.59 -4.73
CA ILE A 131 9.70 -2.49 -4.73
C ILE A 131 10.93 -1.79 -5.34
N GLY A 132 10.75 -1.08 -6.46
CA GLY A 132 11.81 -0.29 -7.08
C GLY A 132 12.40 0.75 -6.13
N ASN A 133 11.55 1.53 -5.46
CA ASN A 133 11.97 2.53 -4.48
C ASN A 133 12.71 1.88 -3.30
N GLN A 134 12.23 0.75 -2.78
CA GLN A 134 12.90 -0.01 -1.72
C GLN A 134 14.28 -0.51 -2.13
N ALA A 135 14.42 -1.01 -3.36
CA ALA A 135 15.71 -1.43 -3.90
C ALA A 135 16.70 -0.25 -3.98
N VAL A 136 16.26 0.89 -4.49
CA VAL A 136 17.09 2.11 -4.57
C VAL A 136 17.55 2.54 -3.17
N MET A 137 16.65 2.57 -2.18
CA MET A 137 17.00 2.89 -0.79
C MET A 137 18.04 1.91 -0.22
N PHE A 138 17.81 0.61 -0.41
CA PHE A 138 18.70 -0.44 0.09
C PHE A 138 20.11 -0.33 -0.49
N TYR A 139 20.24 -0.23 -1.82
CA TYR A 139 21.54 -0.14 -2.48
C TYR A 139 22.25 1.19 -2.18
N SER A 140 21.50 2.30 -2.08
CA SER A 140 22.07 3.59 -1.68
C SER A 140 22.65 3.51 -0.27
N PHE A 141 21.92 2.91 0.68
CA PHE A 141 22.38 2.73 2.05
C PHE A 141 23.62 1.83 2.13
N ASP A 142 23.63 0.69 1.42
CA ASP A 142 24.78 -0.21 1.41
C ASP A 142 26.03 0.45 0.81
N PHE A 143 25.86 1.24 -0.26
CA PHE A 143 26.94 2.04 -0.84
C PHE A 143 27.52 3.03 0.18
N TYR A 144 26.67 3.84 0.85
CA TYR A 144 27.16 4.80 1.85
C TYR A 144 27.83 4.11 3.03
N ARG A 145 27.29 2.98 3.49
CA ARG A 145 27.89 2.18 4.56
C ARG A 145 29.31 1.73 4.19
N LYS A 146 29.50 1.16 2.99
CA LYS A 146 30.81 0.72 2.50
C LYS A 146 31.77 1.90 2.28
N MET A 147 31.27 3.03 1.77
CA MET A 147 32.06 4.24 1.59
C MET A 147 32.58 4.78 2.92
N VAL A 148 31.72 4.90 3.93
CA VAL A 148 32.09 5.33 5.29
C VAL A 148 33.09 4.35 5.89
N ALA A 149 32.84 3.05 5.79
CA ALA A 149 33.76 2.02 6.28
C ALA A 149 35.17 2.14 5.64
N GLY A 150 35.23 2.35 4.32
CA GLY A 150 36.48 2.59 3.60
C GLY A 150 37.20 3.88 4.02
N LEU A 151 36.46 4.97 4.25
CA LEU A 151 37.03 6.23 4.73
C LEU A 151 37.63 6.11 6.13
N PHE A 152 37.01 5.32 7.01
CA PHE A 152 37.46 5.14 8.40
C PHE A 152 38.32 3.88 8.62
N ASN A 153 38.64 3.12 7.57
CA ASN A 153 39.31 1.81 7.65
C ASN A 153 38.69 0.89 8.72
N SER A 154 37.37 0.96 8.89
CA SER A 154 36.64 0.07 9.80
C SER A 154 36.17 -1.15 9.02
N GLU A 155 36.55 -2.35 9.48
CA GLU A 155 36.05 -3.59 8.88
C GLU A 155 34.52 -3.64 9.04
N THR A 156 33.82 -3.77 7.90
CA THR A 156 32.37 -3.98 7.89
C THR A 156 32.13 -5.47 8.10
N ASP A 157 32.11 -5.89 9.36
CA ASP A 157 31.86 -7.27 9.72
C ASP A 157 30.43 -7.65 9.25
N GLU A 158 30.33 -8.49 8.22
CA GLU A 158 29.10 -8.79 7.46
C GLU A 158 28.01 -9.53 8.26
N ASN A 159 28.27 -9.85 9.54
CA ASN A 159 27.44 -10.72 10.38
C ASN A 159 26.57 -10.01 11.43
N GLN A 160 26.38 -8.68 11.38
CA GLN A 160 25.70 -7.92 12.46
C GLN A 160 24.31 -7.34 12.10
N TYR A 161 23.54 -7.97 11.22
CA TYR A 161 22.14 -7.61 11.02
C TYR A 161 21.21 -8.72 11.55
N SER A 162 20.33 -8.36 12.49
CA SER A 162 19.16 -9.20 12.79
C SER A 162 18.13 -9.05 11.67
N MET A 163 17.27 -10.06 11.47
CA MET A 163 16.19 -10.04 10.47
C MET A 163 15.21 -8.87 10.58
N THR A 164 15.29 -8.05 11.64
CA THR A 164 14.43 -6.87 11.86
C THR A 164 15.07 -5.55 11.41
N GLY A 165 16.28 -5.57 10.82
CA GLY A 165 16.96 -4.37 10.35
C GLY A 165 17.50 -3.46 11.47
N GLN A 166 17.46 -3.90 12.73
CA GLN A 166 18.13 -3.20 13.81
C GLN A 166 19.63 -3.52 13.78
N ALA A 167 20.45 -2.47 13.83
CA ALA A 167 21.88 -2.62 14.01
C ALA A 167 22.14 -3.30 15.35
N SER A 168 22.70 -4.52 15.32
CA SER A 168 23.28 -5.12 16.52
C SER A 168 24.35 -4.16 17.02
N GLY A 169 24.21 -3.68 18.26
CA GLY A 169 25.05 -2.62 18.82
C GLY A 169 26.52 -2.84 18.55
N VAL A 170 27.15 -1.88 17.86
CA VAL A 170 28.58 -1.86 17.60
C VAL A 170 29.28 -1.86 18.97
N LYS A 171 29.99 -2.96 19.30
CA LYS A 171 30.83 -2.98 20.50
C LYS A 171 31.93 -1.92 20.34
N PRO A 172 32.08 -0.96 21.27
CA PRO A 172 33.13 0.04 21.19
C PRO A 172 34.46 -0.63 21.52
N GLY A 173 35.17 -1.09 20.49
CA GLY A 173 36.44 -1.77 20.68
C GLY A 173 37.00 -2.30 19.38
N ASN A 174 37.46 -1.38 18.52
CA ASN A 174 38.66 -1.53 17.67
C ASN A 174 38.81 -0.31 16.74
N LEU A 175 38.90 0.88 17.32
CA LEU A 175 39.65 1.96 16.67
C LEU A 175 41.13 1.60 16.87
N VAL A 176 41.68 0.80 15.95
CA VAL A 176 43.10 0.44 15.99
C VAL A 176 43.90 1.72 15.74
N ARG A 177 44.33 2.36 16.83
CA ARG A 177 45.54 3.18 16.83
C ARG A 177 46.68 2.28 16.38
N LYS A 178 47.20 2.50 15.17
CA LYS A 178 48.64 2.34 14.97
C LYS A 178 49.27 3.72 15.02
N ALA A 179 50.00 3.93 16.11
CA ALA A 179 51.09 4.87 16.16
C ALA A 179 52.15 4.49 15.13
N CYS A 180 52.94 5.51 14.75
CA CYS A 180 54.00 5.57 13.74
C CYS A 180 53.52 5.97 12.35
#